data_AF-A0AAD5RG36-F1
#
_entry.id   AF-A0AAD5RG36-F1
#
_cell.length_a   1.000
_cell.length_b   1.000
_cell.length_c   1.000
_cell.angle_alpha   90.00
_cell.angle_beta   90.00
_cell.angle_gamma   90.00
#
_symmetry.space_group_name_H-M   'P 1'
#
loop_
_entity.id
_entity.type
_entity.pdbx_description
1 polymer ?
#
loop_
_entity_poly.entity_id
_entity_poly.type
_entity_poly.pdbx_seq_one_letter_code
_entity_poly.pdbx_strand_id
1 'polypeptide(L)'
;MSKNDLEQRASAKITEYMIEQNRPYSATDVFTNLRQEFGKNRSKGELRNLVLKVLESLAASGTLKEKMIGKQKIFYANQENFEVCDEAAIADFDSKINCLSEELRTLTAQNREIQNELKDLVNMLTTKDLRSKIAELQAKISNMKSRLAKLETSRDPLIAEKGKKAVEWSH
;
A
#
# COMPACT_ATOMS: atom_id res chain seq x y z
N MET A 1 -20.22 -23.71 -21.82
CA MET A 1 -20.88 -22.41 -22.00
C MET A 1 -21.43 -22.37 -23.42
N SER A 2 -22.68 -21.95 -23.59
CA SER A 2 -23.24 -21.71 -24.92
C SER A 2 -22.50 -20.56 -25.59
N LYS A 3 -22.50 -20.52 -26.93
CA LYS A 3 -21.92 -19.40 -27.70
C LYS A 3 -22.59 -18.06 -27.33
N ASN A 4 -23.88 -18.11 -26.99
CA ASN A 4 -24.66 -16.95 -26.59
C ASN A 4 -24.24 -16.39 -25.21
N ASP A 5 -24.03 -17.26 -24.22
CA ASP A 5 -23.61 -16.85 -22.87
C ASP A 5 -22.26 -16.12 -22.89
N LEU A 6 -21.35 -16.56 -23.77
CA LEU A 6 -20.05 -15.95 -23.93
C LEU A 6 -20.15 -14.57 -24.58
N GLU A 7 -21.00 -14.41 -25.60
CA GLU A 7 -21.26 -13.12 -26.24
C GLU A 7 -21.86 -12.11 -25.25
N GLN A 8 -22.80 -12.55 -24.41
CA GLN A 8 -23.37 -11.70 -23.35
C GLN A 8 -22.32 -11.30 -22.31
N ARG A 9 -21.52 -12.24 -21.81
CA ARG A 9 -20.42 -11.94 -20.88
C ARG A 9 -19.40 -10.99 -21.49
N ALA A 10 -19.07 -11.18 -22.77
CA ALA A 10 -18.18 -10.30 -23.50
C ALA A 10 -18.75 -8.90 -23.67
N SER A 11 -20.04 -8.79 -23.99
CA SER A 11 -20.76 -7.51 -24.07
C SER A 11 -20.69 -6.75 -22.75
N ALA A 12 -21.01 -7.39 -21.63
CA ALA A 12 -20.95 -6.76 -20.32
C ALA A 12 -19.53 -6.29 -19.98
N LYS A 13 -18.52 -7.15 -20.14
CA LYS A 13 -17.13 -6.82 -19.79
C LYS A 13 -16.51 -5.77 -20.70
N ILE A 14 -16.81 -5.80 -21.99
CA ILE A 14 -16.34 -4.77 -22.93
C ILE A 14 -17.01 -3.44 -22.62
N THR A 15 -18.31 -3.43 -22.33
CA THR A 15 -19.04 -2.20 -21.97
C THR A 15 -18.46 -1.56 -20.72
N GLU A 16 -18.31 -2.33 -19.65
CA GLU A 16 -17.69 -1.90 -18.39
C GLU A 16 -16.30 -1.29 -18.65
N TYR A 17 -15.44 -2.03 -19.34
CA TYR A 17 -14.08 -1.56 -19.67
C TYR A 17 -14.07 -0.25 -20.48
N MET A 18 -14.91 -0.14 -21.51
CA MET A 18 -14.94 1.04 -22.39
C MET A 18 -15.47 2.29 -21.67
N ILE A 19 -16.42 2.11 -20.76
CA ILE A 19 -16.98 3.20 -19.93
C ILE A 19 -15.96 3.63 -18.88
N GLU A 20 -15.37 2.69 -18.14
CA GLU A 20 -14.40 2.98 -17.08
C GLU A 20 -13.15 3.68 -17.61
N GLN A 21 -12.61 3.22 -18.75
CA GLN A 21 -11.43 3.83 -19.32
C GLN A 21 -11.71 5.17 -20.00
N ASN A 22 -12.96 5.37 -20.46
CA ASN A 22 -13.43 6.54 -21.20
C ASN A 22 -12.44 7.06 -22.26
N ARG A 23 -11.82 6.13 -23.01
CA ARG A 23 -10.80 6.39 -24.04
C ARG A 23 -11.18 5.73 -25.36
N PRO A 24 -10.82 6.33 -26.52
CA PRO A 24 -11.00 5.67 -27.80
C PRO A 24 -10.05 4.50 -28.00
N TYR A 25 -10.57 3.36 -28.43
CA TYR A 25 -9.80 2.14 -28.69
C TYR A 25 -10.17 1.48 -30.02
N SER A 26 -9.21 0.84 -30.68
CA SER A 26 -9.51 -0.07 -31.79
C SER A 26 -9.95 -1.44 -31.26
N ALA A 27 -10.58 -2.26 -32.11
CA ALA A 27 -10.91 -3.64 -31.76
C ALA A 27 -9.66 -4.47 -31.39
N THR A 28 -8.49 -4.13 -31.93
CA THR A 28 -7.22 -4.79 -31.60
C THR A 28 -6.75 -4.42 -30.19
N ASP A 29 -6.94 -3.17 -29.78
CA ASP A 29 -6.56 -2.70 -28.45
C ASP A 29 -7.44 -3.35 -27.39
N VAL A 30 -8.77 -3.31 -27.59
CA VAL A 30 -9.75 -3.95 -26.68
C VAL A 30 -9.46 -5.45 -26.57
N PHE A 31 -9.20 -6.12 -27.69
CA PHE A 31 -8.82 -7.53 -27.68
C PHE A 31 -7.55 -7.77 -26.86
N THR A 32 -6.53 -6.92 -27.02
CA THR A 32 -5.25 -7.09 -26.31
C THR A 32 -5.42 -6.88 -24.81
N ASN A 33 -6.21 -5.88 -24.42
CA ASN A 33 -6.42 -5.51 -23.02
C ASN A 33 -7.31 -6.53 -22.29
N LEU A 34 -8.32 -7.09 -22.96
CA LEU A 34 -9.31 -8.01 -22.36
C LEU A 34 -9.13 -9.48 -22.73
N ARG A 35 -8.02 -9.85 -23.40
CA ARG A 35 -7.80 -11.23 -23.88
C ARG A 35 -7.95 -12.28 -22.77
N GLN A 36 -7.47 -11.98 -21.57
CA GLN A 36 -7.45 -12.95 -20.47
C GLN A 36 -8.86 -13.23 -19.91
N GLU A 37 -9.79 -12.29 -20.09
CA GLU A 37 -11.16 -12.36 -19.56
C GLU A 37 -12.07 -13.35 -20.33
N PHE A 38 -11.74 -13.62 -21.61
CA PHE A 38 -12.59 -14.41 -22.51
C PHE A 38 -12.12 -15.86 -22.73
N GLY A 39 -11.17 -16.32 -21.91
CA GLY A 39 -10.81 -17.73 -21.76
C GLY A 39 -9.60 -18.19 -22.59
N LYS A 40 -8.77 -19.04 -21.99
CA LYS A 40 -7.52 -19.58 -22.57
C LYS A 40 -7.74 -20.68 -23.62
N ASN A 41 -8.94 -21.27 -23.67
CA ASN A 41 -9.24 -22.48 -24.45
C ASN A 41 -9.78 -22.20 -25.87
N ARG A 42 -9.66 -20.96 -26.35
CA ARG A 42 -10.18 -20.50 -27.66
C ARG A 42 -9.05 -19.98 -28.50
N SER A 43 -9.18 -20.13 -29.82
CA SER A 43 -8.16 -19.61 -30.73
C SER A 43 -8.14 -18.08 -30.70
N LYS A 44 -6.96 -17.51 -30.96
CA LYS A 44 -6.77 -16.04 -31.02
C LYS A 44 -7.70 -15.39 -32.05
N GLY A 45 -8.01 -16.07 -33.15
CA GLY A 45 -8.90 -15.59 -34.20
C GLY A 45 -10.35 -15.51 -33.74
N GLU A 46 -10.86 -16.55 -33.08
CA GLU A 46 -12.23 -16.57 -32.56
C GLU A 46 -12.47 -15.47 -31.53
N LEU A 47 -11.51 -15.24 -30.63
CA LEU A 47 -11.62 -14.20 -29.61
C LEU A 47 -11.60 -12.79 -30.23
N ARG A 48 -10.77 -12.55 -31.24
CA ARG A 48 -10.76 -11.27 -31.98
C ARG A 48 -12.10 -11.01 -32.68
N ASN A 49 -12.63 -12.03 -33.35
CA ASN A 49 -13.92 -11.91 -34.03
C ASN A 49 -15.07 -11.69 -33.04
N LEU A 50 -15.02 -12.35 -31.87
CA LEU A 50 -15.96 -12.12 -30.78
C LEU A 50 -15.93 -10.66 -30.31
N VAL A 51 -14.74 -10.14 -30.00
CA VAL A 51 -14.57 -8.74 -29.54
C VAL A 51 -15.07 -7.76 -30.60
N LEU A 52 -14.70 -7.95 -31.86
CA LEU A 52 -15.16 -7.09 -32.96
C LEU A 52 -16.69 -7.12 -33.10
N LYS A 53 -17.29 -8.31 -33.14
CA LYS A 53 -18.74 -8.48 -33.23
C LYS A 53 -19.47 -7.79 -32.08
N VAL A 54 -18.96 -7.92 -30.86
CA VAL A 54 -19.54 -7.29 -29.67
C VAL A 54 -19.41 -5.76 -29.75
N LEU A 55 -18.24 -5.23 -30.14
CA LEU A 55 -18.04 -3.78 -30.30
C LEU A 55 -18.99 -3.18 -31.34
N GLU A 56 -19.17 -3.84 -32.48
CA GLU A 56 -20.10 -3.41 -33.52
C GLU A 56 -21.56 -3.50 -33.04
N SER A 57 -21.91 -4.55 -32.30
CA SER A 57 -23.23 -4.66 -31.66
C SER A 57 -23.49 -3.54 -30.65
N LEU A 58 -22.50 -3.18 -29.84
CA LEU A 58 -22.59 -2.10 -28.84
C LEU A 58 -22.64 -0.71 -29.49
N ALA A 59 -21.98 -0.55 -30.64
CA ALA A 59 -22.09 0.66 -31.45
C ALA A 59 -23.48 0.77 -32.09
N ALA A 60 -24.02 -0.34 -32.61
CA ALA A 60 -25.37 -0.38 -33.19
C ALA A 60 -26.47 -0.14 -32.15
N SER A 61 -26.28 -0.55 -30.90
CA SER A 61 -27.21 -0.28 -29.79
C SER A 61 -27.11 1.15 -29.24
N GLY A 62 -26.14 1.95 -29.68
CA GLY A 62 -25.90 3.31 -29.18
C GLY A 62 -25.22 3.37 -27.81
N THR A 63 -24.79 2.23 -27.26
CA THR A 63 -24.02 2.17 -26.01
C THR A 63 -22.61 2.75 -26.22
N LEU A 64 -22.00 2.40 -27.36
CA LEU A 64 -20.74 2.98 -27.82
C LEU A 64 -20.98 3.80 -29.08
N LYS A 65 -20.04 4.66 -29.42
CA LYS A 65 -19.93 5.28 -30.74
C LYS A 65 -18.71 4.71 -31.46
N GLU A 66 -18.81 4.61 -32.78
CA GLU A 66 -17.71 4.22 -33.65
C GLU A 66 -17.29 5.40 -34.56
N LYS A 67 -16.01 5.43 -34.92
CA LYS A 67 -15.46 6.42 -35.87
C LYS A 67 -14.35 5.79 -36.69
N MET A 68 -14.30 6.11 -37.98
CA MET A 68 -13.18 5.75 -38.84
C MET A 68 -12.07 6.80 -38.72
N ILE A 69 -10.86 6.37 -38.37
CA ILE A 69 -9.64 7.19 -38.36
C ILE A 69 -8.65 6.57 -39.33
N GLY A 70 -8.45 7.24 -40.47
CA GLY A 70 -7.65 6.70 -41.57
C GLY A 70 -8.21 5.37 -42.07
N LYS A 71 -7.45 4.28 -41.88
CA LYS A 71 -7.85 2.92 -42.29
C LYS A 71 -8.41 2.07 -41.13
N GLN A 72 -8.44 2.60 -39.91
CA GLN A 72 -8.83 1.85 -38.71
C GLN A 72 -10.14 2.37 -38.13
N LYS A 73 -10.98 1.46 -37.65
CA LYS A 73 -12.19 1.78 -36.89
C LYS A 73 -11.85 1.84 -35.39
N ILE A 74 -12.25 2.92 -34.74
CA ILE A 74 -12.18 3.09 -33.29
C ILE A 74 -13.58 3.10 -32.68
N PHE A 75 -13.66 2.69 -31.43
CA PHE A 75 -14.85 2.67 -30.59
C PHE A 75 -14.59 3.48 -29.34
N TYR A 76 -15.61 4.15 -28.81
CA TYR A 76 -15.53 4.94 -27.58
C TYR A 76 -16.90 4.98 -26.89
N ALA A 77 -16.91 5.23 -25.57
CA ALA A 77 -18.15 5.35 -24.81
C ALA A 77 -19.00 6.51 -25.35
N ASN A 78 -20.30 6.26 -25.52
CA ASN A 78 -21.21 7.31 -25.98
C ASN A 78 -21.43 8.33 -24.86
N GLN A 79 -20.87 9.54 -25.02
CA GLN A 79 -20.94 10.60 -24.02
C GLN A 79 -22.37 11.10 -23.77
N GLU A 80 -23.30 10.90 -24.72
CA GLU A 80 -24.72 11.25 -24.55
C GLU A 80 -25.43 10.35 -23.51
N ASN A 81 -24.85 9.19 -23.18
CA ASN A 81 -25.39 8.29 -22.16
C ASN A 81 -24.92 8.64 -20.73
N PHE A 82 -24.03 9.63 -20.59
CA PHE A 82 -23.56 10.09 -19.28
C PHE A 82 -24.44 11.24 -18.79
N GLU A 83 -24.61 11.30 -17.48
CA GLU A 83 -25.32 12.41 -16.84
C GLU A 83 -24.56 13.71 -17.07
N VAL A 84 -25.27 14.75 -17.48
CA VAL A 84 -24.70 16.10 -17.62
C VAL A 84 -24.60 16.68 -16.22
N CYS A 85 -23.38 16.84 -15.72
CA CYS A 85 -23.14 17.62 -14.51
C CYS A 85 -23.24 19.10 -14.85
N ASP A 86 -24.03 19.85 -14.07
CA ASP A 86 -24.05 21.30 -14.14
C ASP A 86 -22.86 21.91 -13.35
N GLU A 87 -22.64 23.22 -13.53
CA GLU A 87 -21.50 23.90 -12.92
C GLU A 87 -21.58 23.94 -11.39
N ALA A 88 -22.80 23.88 -10.84
CA ALA A 88 -23.02 23.78 -9.39
C ALA A 88 -22.57 22.40 -8.85
N ALA A 89 -22.97 21.30 -9.50
CA ALA A 89 -22.54 19.96 -9.13
C ALA A 89 -21.02 19.79 -9.25
N ILE A 90 -20.39 20.39 -10.27
CA ILE A 90 -18.93 20.39 -10.41
C ILE A 90 -18.28 21.10 -9.20
N ALA A 91 -18.77 22.28 -8.83
CA ALA A 91 -18.26 23.02 -7.67
C ALA A 91 -18.44 22.25 -6.35
N ASP A 92 -19.57 21.55 -6.18
CA ASP A 92 -19.82 20.69 -5.02
C ASP A 92 -18.84 19.51 -4.97
N PHE A 93 -18.57 18.87 -6.11
CA PHE A 93 -17.56 17.82 -6.19
C PHE A 93 -16.16 18.33 -5.90
N ASP A 94 -15.77 19.49 -6.42
CA ASP A 94 -14.47 20.11 -6.13
C ASP A 94 -14.31 20.41 -4.64
N SER A 95 -15.35 20.96 -4.01
CA SER A 95 -15.38 21.19 -2.57
C SER A 95 -15.19 19.89 -1.79
N LYS A 96 -15.89 18.82 -2.19
CA LYS A 96 -15.77 17.50 -1.56
C LYS A 96 -14.40 16.86 -1.76
N ILE A 97 -13.82 16.98 -2.96
CA ILE A 97 -12.47 16.51 -3.26
C ILE A 97 -11.46 17.22 -2.36
N ASN A 98 -11.57 18.54 -2.23
CA ASN A 98 -10.67 19.32 -1.39
C ASN A 98 -10.79 18.93 0.09
N CYS A 99 -12.02 18.80 0.60
CA CYS A 99 -12.27 18.39 1.98
C CYS A 99 -11.68 16.99 2.28
N LEU A 100 -11.98 16.01 1.43
CA LEU A 100 -11.47 14.63 1.60
C LEU A 100 -9.95 14.56 1.44
N SER A 101 -9.37 15.37 0.55
CA SER A 101 -7.92 15.41 0.36
C SER A 101 -7.20 15.97 1.59
N GLU A 102 -7.75 17.00 2.22
CA GLU A 102 -7.22 17.57 3.47
C GLU A 102 -7.38 16.60 4.65
N GLU A 103 -8.51 15.90 4.74
CA GLU A 103 -8.72 14.86 5.74
C GLU A 103 -7.70 13.73 5.58
N LEU A 104 -7.50 13.24 4.34
CA LEU A 104 -6.53 12.20 4.03
C LEU A 104 -5.10 12.63 4.35
N ARG A 105 -4.74 13.88 4.05
CA ARG A 105 -3.45 14.48 4.42
C ARG A 105 -3.23 14.47 5.92
N THR A 106 -4.24 14.89 6.68
CA THR A 106 -4.20 14.97 8.15
C THR A 106 -4.07 13.58 8.78
N LEU A 107 -4.92 12.63 8.38
CA LEU A 107 -4.89 11.25 8.89
C LEU A 107 -3.58 10.55 8.53
N THR A 108 -3.04 10.79 7.34
CA THR A 108 -1.73 10.23 6.94
C THR A 108 -0.60 10.77 7.81
N ALA A 109 -0.63 12.07 8.16
CA ALA A 109 0.36 12.67 9.06
C ALA A 109 0.26 12.09 10.48
N GLN A 110 -0.96 12.00 11.04
CA GLN A 110 -1.20 11.41 12.36
C GLN A 110 -0.77 9.94 12.42
N ASN A 111 -1.06 9.15 11.39
CA ASN A 111 -0.64 7.76 11.35
C ASN A 111 0.90 7.63 11.33
N ARG A 112 1.60 8.50 10.60
CA ARG A 112 3.07 8.53 10.62
C ARG A 112 3.62 8.89 12.00
N GLU A 113 3.01 9.85 12.69
CA GLU A 113 3.39 10.24 14.04
C GLU A 113 3.23 9.07 15.02
N ILE A 114 2.05 8.43 15.04
CA ILE A 114 1.79 7.25 15.87
C ILE A 114 2.75 6.10 15.55
N GLN A 115 3.06 5.87 14.27
CA GLN A 115 4.03 4.84 13.88
C GLN A 115 5.45 5.15 14.38
N ASN A 116 5.85 6.42 14.39
CA ASN A 116 7.13 6.84 14.95
C ASN A 116 7.15 6.67 16.47
N GLU A 117 6.10 7.11 17.17
CA GLU A 117 5.97 6.92 18.62
C GLU A 117 6.00 5.44 19.02
N LEU A 118 5.28 4.59 18.28
CA LEU A 118 5.27 3.15 18.50
C LEU A 118 6.68 2.57 18.27
N LYS A 119 7.37 2.97 17.20
CA LYS A 119 8.73 2.52 16.92
C LYS A 119 9.69 2.95 18.04
N ASP A 120 9.59 4.18 18.50
CA ASP A 120 10.43 4.69 19.58
C ASP A 120 10.17 3.91 20.88
N LEU A 121 8.90 3.71 21.24
CA LEU A 121 8.51 2.94 22.42
C LEU A 121 8.98 1.48 22.36
N VAL A 122 8.92 0.85 21.19
CA VAL A 122 9.41 -0.53 20.96
C VAL A 122 10.94 -0.60 21.08
N ASN A 123 11.66 0.45 20.66
CA ASN A 123 13.11 0.49 20.75
C ASN A 123 13.63 0.86 22.15
N MET A 124 12.77 1.37 23.03
CA MET A 124 13.12 1.59 24.43
C MET A 124 13.27 0.25 25.17
N LEU A 125 14.26 0.15 26.07
CA LEU A 125 14.38 -1.01 26.95
C LEU A 125 13.05 -1.21 27.71
N THR A 126 12.52 -2.43 27.66
CA THR A 126 11.28 -2.72 28.39
C THR A 126 11.52 -2.59 29.90
N THR A 127 10.46 -2.35 30.68
CA THR A 127 10.58 -2.30 32.15
C THR A 127 11.18 -3.58 32.74
N LYS A 128 10.98 -4.72 32.06
CA LYS A 128 11.59 -6.01 32.45
C LYS A 128 13.11 -5.99 32.22
N ASP A 129 13.55 -5.50 31.06
CA ASP A 129 14.97 -5.41 30.73
C ASP A 129 15.70 -4.42 31.65
N LEU A 130 15.06 -3.29 31.96
CA LEU A 130 15.57 -2.32 32.93
C LEU A 130 15.73 -2.95 34.32
N ARG A 131 14.73 -3.70 34.80
CA ARG A 131 14.84 -4.42 36.09
C ARG A 131 15.96 -5.46 36.10
N SER A 132 16.11 -6.21 35.01
CA SER A 132 17.21 -7.17 34.83
C SER A 132 18.57 -6.46 34.90
N LYS A 133 18.70 -5.33 34.18
CA LYS A 133 19.93 -4.54 34.17
C LYS A 133 20.25 -3.94 35.54
N ILE A 134 19.24 -3.47 36.28
CA ILE A 134 19.41 -3.00 37.67
C ILE A 134 19.94 -4.12 38.55
N ALA A 135 19.35 -5.32 38.48
CA ALA A 135 19.79 -6.46 39.28
C ALA A 135 21.24 -6.89 38.93
N GLU A 136 21.58 -6.92 37.63
CA GLU A 136 22.94 -7.21 37.16
C GLU A 136 23.96 -6.20 37.70
N LEU A 137 23.64 -4.90 37.59
CA LEU A 137 24.50 -3.83 38.08
C LEU A 137 24.66 -3.87 39.61
N GLN A 138 23.58 -4.13 40.36
CA GLN A 138 23.62 -4.29 41.81
C GLN A 138 24.47 -5.50 42.23
N ALA A 139 24.38 -6.62 41.51
CA ALA A 139 25.23 -7.78 41.75
C ALA A 139 26.70 -7.46 41.46
N LYS A 140 26.99 -6.73 40.38
CA LYS A 140 28.34 -6.30 40.02
C LYS A 140 28.94 -5.35 41.08
N ILE A 141 28.16 -4.38 41.55
CA ILE A 141 28.56 -3.48 42.65
C ILE A 141 28.87 -4.28 43.92
N SER A 142 28.00 -5.21 44.29
CA SER A 142 28.19 -6.06 45.48
C SER A 142 29.45 -6.91 45.36
N ASN A 143 29.71 -7.49 44.18
CA ASN A 143 30.92 -8.27 43.91
C ASN A 143 32.18 -7.39 43.99
N MET A 144 32.16 -6.22 43.37
CA MET A 144 33.28 -5.26 43.41
C MET A 144 33.57 -4.81 44.85
N LYS A 145 32.54 -4.50 45.65
CA LYS A 145 32.68 -4.17 47.08
C LYS A 145 33.28 -5.31 47.89
N SER A 146 32.83 -6.56 47.67
CA SER A 146 33.40 -7.73 48.35
C SER A 146 34.87 -7.95 47.97
N ARG A 147 35.23 -7.74 46.70
CA ARG A 147 36.62 -7.82 46.23
C ARG A 147 37.49 -6.74 46.87
N LEU A 148 36.98 -5.52 46.98
CA LEU A 148 37.67 -4.43 47.69
C LEU A 148 37.91 -4.80 49.16
N ALA A 149 36.87 -5.23 49.88
CA ALA A 149 37.00 -5.63 51.29
C ALA A 149 38.02 -6.77 51.52
N LYS A 150 38.11 -7.73 50.58
CA LYS A 150 39.11 -8.81 50.62
C LYS A 150 40.54 -8.31 50.38
N LEU A 151 40.70 -7.31 49.52
CA LEU A 151 42.01 -6.69 49.27
C LEU A 151 42.46 -5.86 50.48
N GLU A 152 41.54 -5.16 51.15
CA GLU A 152 41.81 -4.38 52.37
C GLU A 152 42.21 -5.26 53.57
N THR A 153 41.65 -6.47 53.67
CA THR A 153 41.90 -7.41 54.77
C THR A 153 43.01 -8.43 54.49
N SER A 154 43.69 -8.32 53.35
CA SER A 154 44.77 -9.22 52.96
C SER A 154 45.96 -9.11 53.92
N ARG A 155 46.54 -10.26 54.33
CA ARG A 155 47.69 -10.33 55.26
C ARG A 155 49.01 -9.83 54.68
N ASP A 156 49.08 -9.56 53.38
CA ASP A 156 50.23 -8.93 52.73
C ASP A 156 50.14 -7.40 52.89
N PRO A 157 51.07 -6.76 53.64
CA PRO A 157 51.03 -5.32 53.91
C PRO A 157 51.00 -4.46 52.64
N LEU A 158 51.64 -4.91 51.55
CA LEU A 158 51.68 -4.19 50.27
C LEU A 158 50.35 -4.25 49.53
N ILE A 159 49.57 -5.32 49.71
CA ILE A 159 48.26 -5.51 49.08
C ILE A 159 47.18 -4.76 49.87
N ALA A 160 47.26 -4.78 51.20
CA ALA A 160 46.36 -4.02 52.07
C ALA A 160 46.50 -2.49 51.87
N GLU A 161 47.72 -1.98 51.71
CA GLU A 161 48.01 -0.57 51.42
C GLU A 161 47.41 -0.13 50.06
N LYS A 162 47.53 -0.98 49.02
CA LYS A 162 46.92 -0.74 47.70
C LYS A 162 45.39 -0.77 47.74
N GLY A 163 44.81 -1.63 48.58
CA GLY A 163 43.35 -1.69 48.81
C GLY A 163 42.81 -0.39 49.40
N LYS A 164 43.46 0.13 50.45
CA LYS A 164 43.04 1.38 51.12
C LYS A 164 43.08 2.60 50.19
N LYS A 165 44.15 2.77 49.39
CA LYS A 165 44.26 3.87 48.43
C LYS A 165 43.21 3.83 47.32
N ALA A 166 42.79 2.63 46.90
CA ALA A 166 41.76 2.48 45.87
C ALA A 166 40.36 2.93 46.36
N VAL A 167 40.10 2.86 47.66
CA VAL A 167 38.84 3.31 48.27
C VAL A 167 38.84 4.82 48.55
N GLU A 168 39.98 5.40 48.94
CA GLU A 168 40.14 6.86 49.11
C GLU A 168 39.93 7.66 47.81
N TRP A 169 40.27 7.09 46.65
CA TRP A 169 40.04 7.72 45.34
C TRP A 169 38.60 7.60 44.81
N SER A 170 37.72 6.90 45.52
CA SER A 170 36.34 6.64 45.09
C SER A 170 35.29 7.49 45.84
N HIS A 171 35.71 8.44 46.68
CA HIS A 171 34.90 9.56 47.22
C HIS A 171 35.19 10.84 46.44
#